data_AF-A0ABD7F255-F1
#
_entry.id   AF-A0ABD7F255-F1
#
_cell.length_a   1.000
_cell.length_b   1.000
_cell.length_c   1.000
_cell.angle_alpha   90.00
_cell.angle_beta   90.00
_cell.angle_gamma   90.00
#
_symmetry.space_group_name_H-M   'P 1'
#
loop_
_entity.id
_entity.type
_entity.pdbx_description
1 polymer ?
#
loop_
_entity_poly.entity_id
_entity_poly.type
_entity_poly.pdbx_seq_one_letter_code
_entity_poly.pdbx_strand_id
1 'polypeptide(L)'
;MQSDYSIQTLTGEQISHIECLYEGRDIRRTNSGLDYFGNLNSLEEILAKELDDLLKSYDDETTTTLFEPIESISSFDSIQKVNRVMDGLKRRVLANAKLAEKMETEIYSNINSYEFDWMGIQIKPCIDVLCLYFEPKKATNRSLIKQFITRQTSHRYYIRNDDSGISKAGTGFIIHLHNINKKKDLYKIIKILSKHYEASISSMKINSIELAVDFIKTPHIGLITALFKSLILKQGIIQLNKQGKPDFRIFKYSQGPIPLSPHSLFNRLKNGWNIAINHRDNDSIYYHFYYKTTDNNGIPLPREKWCIRVEVRLKEVILSSIGNDLVNFNHLLRQGFKYLRFTQLRSDVSHEDKLIYSNKVKPFGMEVESHYDQSRNKTNRNNIAEKNANLNTEISKCSSNFARFNLKMYS
;
A
#
# COMPACT_ATOMS: atom_id res chain seq x y z
N MET A 1 23.63 16.65 57.40
CA MET A 1 22.41 16.11 56.75
C MET A 1 22.84 15.51 55.42
N GLN A 2 23.05 14.20 55.39
CA GLN A 2 23.30 13.44 54.16
C GLN A 2 21.98 13.32 53.39
N SER A 3 21.97 13.71 52.12
CA SER A 3 20.86 13.45 51.20
C SER A 3 21.16 12.19 50.40
N ASP A 4 20.52 11.09 50.78
CA ASP A 4 20.50 9.84 50.02
C ASP A 4 19.74 10.07 48.70
N TYR A 5 20.46 10.11 47.58
CA TYR A 5 19.88 9.86 46.26
C TYR A 5 20.16 8.40 45.91
N SER A 6 19.18 7.52 46.14
CA SER A 6 19.23 6.16 45.61
C SER A 6 18.98 6.24 44.10
N ILE A 7 20.02 5.92 43.32
CA ILE A 7 19.85 5.62 41.90
C ILE A 7 19.19 4.24 41.85
N GLN A 8 17.89 4.19 41.54
CA GLN A 8 17.23 2.93 41.23
C GLN A 8 17.80 2.40 39.92
N THR A 9 18.73 1.44 40.02
CA THR A 9 19.14 0.60 38.90
C THR A 9 17.92 -0.19 38.40
N LEU A 10 17.55 0.04 37.13
CA LEU A 10 16.53 -0.74 36.44
C LEU A 10 16.89 -2.22 36.50
N THR A 11 15.92 -3.06 36.84
CA THR A 11 16.14 -4.51 36.86
C THR A 11 16.26 -5.04 35.43
N GLY A 12 16.92 -6.19 35.25
CA GLY A 12 17.07 -6.83 33.93
C GLY A 12 15.73 -7.11 33.24
N GLU A 13 14.65 -7.30 34.01
CA GLU A 13 13.28 -7.43 33.49
C GLU A 13 12.73 -6.11 32.93
N GLN A 14 13.02 -4.97 33.56
CA GLN A 14 12.59 -3.66 33.09
C GLN A 14 13.32 -3.24 31.81
N ILE A 15 14.61 -3.57 31.70
CA ILE A 15 15.40 -3.34 30.49
C ILE A 15 14.88 -4.21 29.33
N SER A 16 14.61 -5.50 29.59
CA SER A 16 14.02 -6.43 28.61
C SER A 16 12.62 -5.99 28.13
N HIS A 17 11.82 -5.40 29.02
CA HIS A 17 10.49 -4.88 28.68
C HIS A 17 10.57 -3.63 27.78
N ILE A 18 11.54 -2.76 28.02
CA ILE A 18 11.81 -1.58 27.19
C ILE A 18 12.36 -2.02 25.82
N GLU A 19 13.25 -3.01 25.78
CA GLU A 19 13.78 -3.58 24.53
C GLU A 19 12.68 -4.25 23.69
N CYS A 20 11.69 -4.91 24.31
CA CYS A 20 10.52 -5.46 23.61
C CYS A 20 9.64 -4.38 22.95
N LEU A 21 9.51 -3.20 23.56
CA LEU A 21 8.76 -2.07 23.00
C LEU A 21 9.47 -1.44 21.80
N TYR A 22 10.80 -1.38 21.81
CA TYR A 22 11.58 -0.85 20.68
C TYR A 22 11.68 -1.81 19.49
N GLU A 23 11.54 -3.12 19.72
CA GLU A 23 11.57 -4.13 18.67
C GLU A 23 10.20 -4.49 18.08
N GLY A 24 9.11 -3.89 18.59
CA GLY A 24 7.75 -4.09 18.06
C GLY A 24 7.20 -5.51 18.27
N ARG A 25 7.63 -6.23 19.30
CA ARG A 25 7.06 -7.53 19.66
C ARG A 25 5.76 -7.34 20.45
N ASP A 26 4.67 -7.91 19.95
CA ASP A 26 3.33 -7.82 20.52
C ASP A 26 3.25 -8.55 21.87
N ILE A 27 3.04 -7.81 22.97
CA ILE A 27 2.88 -8.38 24.31
C ILE A 27 1.44 -8.90 24.43
N ARG A 28 1.21 -10.14 24.00
CA ARG A 28 0.03 -10.88 24.43
C ARG A 28 0.39 -12.28 24.94
N ARG A 29 0.24 -12.39 26.26
CA ARG A 29 0.13 -13.56 27.14
C ARG A 29 1.41 -14.11 27.76
N THR A 30 1.60 -13.77 29.03
CA THR A 30 1.46 -14.72 30.17
C THR A 30 0.96 -13.97 31.41
N ASN A 31 -0.04 -14.53 32.10
CA ASN A 31 -0.73 -13.95 33.27
C ASN A 31 0.13 -13.98 34.53
N SER A 32 0.05 -12.94 35.38
CA SER A 32 -0.62 -13.01 36.69
C SER A 32 -0.53 -11.68 37.47
N GLY A 33 -1.70 -11.16 37.87
CA GLY A 33 -1.94 -10.36 39.07
C GLY A 33 -1.20 -9.04 39.24
N LEU A 34 -1.75 -7.96 38.70
CA LEU A 34 -1.69 -6.63 39.30
C LEU A 34 -2.96 -5.87 38.90
N ASP A 35 -3.93 -5.84 39.81
CA ASP A 35 -5.11 -4.98 39.71
C ASP A 35 -4.67 -3.52 39.78
N TYR A 36 -4.69 -2.83 38.64
CA TYR A 36 -4.72 -1.37 38.60
C TYR A 36 -6.11 -0.94 38.16
N PHE A 37 -6.96 -0.67 39.16
CA PHE A 37 -8.22 0.03 38.96
C PHE A 37 -7.92 1.49 38.56
N GLY A 38 -7.94 1.74 37.25
CA GLY A 38 -7.91 3.06 36.65
C GLY A 38 -8.37 2.96 35.20
N ASN A 39 -9.39 3.73 34.85
CA ASN A 39 -10.12 3.64 33.58
C ASN A 39 -9.19 3.86 32.37
N LEU A 40 -8.71 2.78 31.75
CA LEU A 40 -7.71 2.78 30.66
C LEU A 40 -8.06 3.68 29.46
N ASN A 41 -9.35 3.90 29.21
CA ASN A 41 -9.82 4.76 28.14
C ASN A 41 -9.45 6.24 28.36
N SER A 42 -9.31 6.70 29.61
CA SER A 42 -8.94 8.10 29.86
C SER A 42 -7.44 8.35 29.70
N LEU A 43 -6.58 7.35 29.91
CA LEU A 43 -5.12 7.54 29.81
C LEU A 43 -4.65 7.59 28.34
N GLU A 44 -5.23 6.76 27.47
CA GLU A 44 -4.98 6.82 26.03
C GLU A 44 -5.52 8.12 25.42
N GLU A 45 -6.69 8.60 25.86
CA GLU A 45 -7.24 9.89 25.41
C GLU A 45 -6.42 11.08 25.91
N ILE A 46 -5.90 11.03 27.15
CA ILE A 46 -5.00 12.05 27.69
C ILE A 46 -3.67 12.06 26.93
N LEU A 47 -3.06 10.90 26.68
CA LEU A 47 -1.81 10.80 25.92
C LEU A 47 -1.99 11.21 24.45
N ALA A 48 -3.10 10.84 23.83
CA ALA A 48 -3.41 11.24 22.46
C ALA A 48 -3.65 12.76 22.36
N LYS A 49 -4.31 13.34 23.37
CA LYS A 49 -4.54 14.79 23.46
C LYS A 49 -3.27 15.57 23.78
N GLU A 50 -2.44 15.09 24.70
CA GLU A 50 -1.12 15.67 24.98
C GLU A 50 -0.22 15.59 23.74
N LEU A 51 -0.25 14.48 22.99
CA LEU A 51 0.50 14.35 21.74
C LEU A 51 -0.03 15.31 20.65
N ASP A 52 -1.35 15.46 20.51
CA ASP A 52 -1.96 16.39 19.57
C ASP A 52 -1.71 17.86 19.96
N ASP A 53 -1.71 18.20 21.25
CA ASP A 53 -1.40 19.54 21.76
C ASP A 53 0.10 19.87 21.63
N LEU A 54 0.97 18.86 21.77
CA LEU A 54 2.41 18.97 21.54
C LEU A 54 2.77 19.04 20.03
N LEU A 55 1.93 18.47 19.17
CA LEU A 55 2.04 18.62 17.71
C LEU A 55 1.48 19.96 17.22
N LYS A 56 0.37 20.45 17.79
CA LYS A 56 -0.23 21.75 17.44
C LYS A 56 0.60 22.95 17.88
N SER A 57 1.27 22.88 19.03
CA SER A 57 2.16 23.95 19.51
C SER A 57 3.47 24.11 18.72
N TYR A 58 3.76 23.19 17.78
CA TYR A 58 4.96 23.22 16.94
C TYR A 58 4.69 23.46 15.45
N ASP A 59 3.42 23.49 15.03
CA ASP A 59 2.98 23.81 13.66
C ASP A 59 2.77 25.33 13.44
N ASP A 60 2.86 26.16 14.48
CA ASP A 60 2.82 27.62 14.34
C ASP A 60 4.16 28.16 13.81
N GLU A 61 4.13 28.44 12.52
CA GLU A 61 4.83 29.47 11.74
C GLU A 61 6.19 30.02 12.23
N THR A 62 7.13 30.03 11.28
CA THR A 62 8.47 30.65 11.29
C THR A 62 9.57 29.88 12.03
N THR A 63 10.03 28.78 11.43
CA THR A 63 11.40 28.31 11.63
C THR A 63 12.37 29.29 10.96
N THR A 64 12.44 30.51 11.50
CA THR A 64 13.57 31.39 11.28
C THR A 64 14.76 30.64 11.84
N THR A 65 15.67 30.21 10.97
CA THR A 65 16.95 29.60 11.34
C THR A 65 17.79 30.61 12.11
N LEU A 66 17.50 30.78 13.39
CA LEU A 66 18.41 31.40 14.34
C LEU A 66 19.43 30.34 14.73
N PHE A 67 20.52 30.29 13.96
CA PHE A 67 21.74 29.63 14.40
C PHE A 67 22.28 30.41 15.61
N GLU A 68 21.80 30.10 16.81
CA GLU A 68 22.49 30.55 18.01
C GLU A 68 23.91 29.95 18.02
N PRO A 69 24.96 30.74 18.26
CA PRO A 69 26.33 30.24 18.38
C PRO A 69 26.38 29.14 19.45
N ILE A 70 27.11 28.05 19.16
CA ILE A 70 27.39 27.06 20.21
C ILE A 70 28.37 27.74 21.17
N GLU A 71 27.95 27.97 22.41
CA GLU A 71 28.87 28.40 23.47
C GLU A 71 30.02 27.39 23.58
N SER A 72 31.25 27.86 23.49
CA SER A 72 32.43 27.01 23.62
C SER A 72 32.51 26.43 25.03
N ILE A 73 32.70 25.11 25.12
CA ILE A 73 32.95 24.41 26.38
C ILE A 73 34.45 24.43 26.68
N SER A 74 34.83 24.83 27.88
CA SER A 74 36.18 24.75 28.42
C SER A 74 36.27 23.70 29.53
N SER A 75 37.49 23.24 29.85
CA SER A 75 37.74 22.31 30.96
C SER A 75 37.41 22.88 32.35
N PHE A 76 37.11 24.18 32.44
CA PHE A 76 36.77 24.88 33.69
C PHE A 76 35.27 25.16 33.81
N ASP A 77 34.46 24.75 32.83
CA ASP A 77 33.03 24.99 32.85
C ASP A 77 32.31 24.08 33.86
N SER A 78 31.28 24.62 34.51
CA SER A 78 30.45 23.85 35.43
C SER A 78 29.71 22.73 34.68
N ILE A 79 29.47 21.61 35.37
CA ILE A 79 28.64 20.50 34.84
C ILE A 79 27.28 21.00 34.36
N GLN A 80 26.70 22.01 35.04
CA GLN A 80 25.45 22.64 34.62
C GLN A 80 25.57 23.34 33.26
N LYS A 81 26.67 24.05 32.99
CA LYS A 81 26.92 24.68 31.69
C LYS A 81 27.14 23.64 30.61
N VAL A 82 27.92 22.59 30.88
CA VAL A 82 28.13 21.47 29.95
C VAL A 82 26.80 20.81 29.57
N ASN A 83 25.94 20.49 30.55
CA ASN A 83 24.64 19.89 30.29
C ASN A 83 23.73 20.79 29.45
N ARG A 84 23.67 22.10 29.74
CA ARG A 84 22.90 23.06 28.94
C ARG A 84 23.35 23.10 27.48
N VAL A 85 24.66 23.15 27.22
CA VAL A 85 25.21 23.13 25.86
C VAL A 85 24.89 21.80 25.16
N MET A 86 25.05 20.67 25.86
CA MET A 86 24.72 19.34 25.31
C MET A 86 23.24 19.20 24.95
N ASP A 87 22.34 19.71 25.79
CA ASP A 87 20.90 19.68 25.49
C ASP A 87 20.53 20.61 24.33
N GLY A 88 21.22 21.76 24.19
CA GLY A 88 21.15 22.60 23.00
C GLY A 88 21.58 21.86 21.72
N LEU A 89 22.70 21.14 21.77
CA LEU A 89 23.20 20.33 20.65
C LEU A 89 22.22 19.22 20.27
N LYS A 90 21.68 18.47 21.24
CA LYS A 90 20.68 17.43 20.99
C LYS A 90 19.45 17.98 20.27
N ARG A 91 18.92 19.13 20.71
CA ARG A 91 17.78 19.78 20.07
C ARG A 91 18.08 20.17 18.62
N ARG A 92 19.27 20.70 18.34
CA ARG A 92 19.70 21.07 16.98
C ARG A 92 19.85 19.86 16.06
N VAL A 93 20.51 18.80 16.54
CA VAL A 93 20.66 17.56 15.76
C VAL A 93 19.28 16.98 15.43
N LEU A 94 18.36 16.96 16.38
CA LEU A 94 16.99 16.49 16.16
C LEU A 94 16.24 17.37 15.14
N ALA A 95 16.35 18.70 15.23
CA ALA A 95 15.73 19.62 14.28
C ALA A 95 16.28 19.44 12.87
N ASN A 96 17.60 19.32 12.72
CA ASN A 96 18.25 19.07 11.44
C ASN A 96 17.85 17.71 10.84
N ALA A 97 17.74 16.67 11.68
CA ALA A 97 17.29 15.34 11.24
C ALA A 97 15.85 15.39 10.72
N LYS A 98 14.94 16.11 11.39
CA LYS A 98 13.56 16.32 10.92
C LYS A 98 13.51 17.10 9.61
N LEU A 99 14.32 18.14 9.47
CA LEU A 99 14.40 18.91 8.23
C LEU A 99 14.90 18.04 7.08
N ALA A 100 15.94 17.23 7.32
CA ALA A 100 16.44 16.27 6.34
C ALA A 100 15.37 15.24 5.94
N GLU A 101 14.63 14.65 6.89
CA GLU A 101 13.53 13.71 6.59
C GLU A 101 12.43 14.37 5.74
N LYS A 102 12.10 15.64 6.02
CA LYS A 102 11.15 16.41 5.21
C LYS A 102 11.66 16.63 3.79
N MET A 103 12.91 17.06 3.63
CA MET A 103 13.54 17.27 2.32
C MET A 103 13.63 15.97 1.52
N GLU A 104 14.07 14.87 2.13
CA GLU A 104 14.10 13.54 1.52
C GLU A 104 12.69 13.10 1.10
N THR A 105 11.70 13.32 1.96
CA THR A 105 10.30 12.99 1.63
C THR A 105 9.81 13.77 0.41
N GLU A 106 10.11 15.07 0.32
CA GLU A 106 9.72 15.88 -0.84
C GLU A 106 10.35 15.33 -2.13
N ILE A 107 11.66 15.04 -2.11
CA ILE A 107 12.41 14.44 -3.23
C ILE A 107 11.79 13.09 -3.62
N TYR A 108 11.66 12.16 -2.68
CA TYR A 108 11.19 10.79 -2.95
C TYR A 108 9.68 10.70 -3.16
N SER A 109 8.90 11.74 -2.86
CA SER A 109 7.48 11.82 -3.22
C SER A 109 7.24 12.26 -4.66
N ASN A 110 8.31 12.56 -5.41
CA ASN A 110 8.25 12.96 -6.81
C ASN A 110 8.74 11.82 -7.71
N ILE A 111 7.88 11.37 -8.64
CA ILE A 111 8.22 10.28 -9.57
C ILE A 111 9.38 10.61 -10.49
N ASN A 112 9.61 11.90 -10.78
CA ASN A 112 10.70 12.37 -11.62
C ASN A 112 12.07 12.24 -10.93
N SER A 113 12.11 12.01 -9.61
CA SER A 113 13.34 11.75 -8.86
C SER A 113 13.85 10.31 -9.01
N TYR A 114 13.10 9.44 -9.68
CA TYR A 114 13.41 8.02 -9.77
C TYR A 114 13.97 7.64 -11.13
N GLU A 115 15.20 7.14 -11.10
CA GLU A 115 15.79 6.34 -12.18
C GLU A 115 15.75 4.86 -11.75
N PHE A 116 14.63 4.18 -12.01
CA PHE A 116 14.34 2.84 -11.46
C PHE A 116 15.47 1.82 -11.70
N ASP A 117 16.02 1.80 -12.91
CA ASP A 117 17.10 0.86 -13.29
C ASP A 117 18.41 1.20 -12.56
N TRP A 118 18.81 2.47 -12.56
CA TRP A 118 20.03 2.94 -11.88
C TRP A 118 19.96 2.76 -10.36
N MET A 119 18.79 2.99 -9.77
CA MET A 119 18.53 2.79 -8.35
C MET A 119 18.39 1.31 -7.96
N GLY A 120 18.46 0.38 -8.93
CA GLY A 120 18.35 -1.06 -8.68
C GLY A 120 16.99 -1.51 -8.16
N ILE A 121 15.93 -0.73 -8.40
CA ILE A 121 14.56 -1.04 -7.97
C ILE A 121 14.04 -2.16 -8.85
N GLN A 122 13.62 -3.27 -8.24
CA GLN A 122 13.08 -4.40 -8.97
C GLN A 122 11.56 -4.30 -9.06
N ILE A 123 11.03 -4.40 -10.28
CA ILE A 123 9.60 -4.38 -10.55
C ILE A 123 9.09 -5.81 -10.77
N LYS A 124 8.22 -6.30 -9.88
CA LYS A 124 7.66 -7.66 -9.96
C LYS A 124 6.13 -7.64 -9.98
N PRO A 125 5.50 -7.98 -11.12
CA PRO A 125 4.05 -8.16 -11.18
C PRO A 125 3.63 -9.47 -10.48
N CYS A 126 2.47 -9.46 -9.85
CA CYS A 126 1.86 -10.65 -9.25
C CYS A 126 0.33 -10.58 -9.29
N ILE A 127 -0.31 -11.71 -8.97
CA ILE A 127 -1.75 -11.81 -8.72
C ILE A 127 -1.90 -12.04 -7.22
N ASP A 128 -2.44 -11.05 -6.50
CA ASP A 128 -2.62 -11.17 -5.07
C ASP A 128 -3.83 -12.07 -4.76
N VAL A 129 -4.93 -11.83 -5.48
CA VAL A 129 -6.20 -12.57 -5.33
C VAL A 129 -6.84 -12.85 -6.69
N LEU A 130 -7.38 -14.05 -6.86
CA LEU A 130 -8.21 -14.44 -7.98
C LEU A 130 -9.48 -15.14 -7.48
N CYS A 131 -10.65 -14.60 -7.82
CA CYS A 131 -11.92 -15.25 -7.57
C CYS A 131 -12.38 -15.96 -8.84
N LEU A 132 -12.38 -17.29 -8.81
CA LEU A 132 -12.77 -18.14 -9.93
C LEU A 132 -14.16 -18.71 -9.69
N TYR A 133 -15.06 -18.45 -10.63
CA TYR A 133 -16.38 -19.07 -10.71
C TYR A 133 -16.31 -20.39 -11.48
N PHE A 134 -17.05 -21.40 -11.01
CA PHE A 134 -17.25 -22.67 -11.70
C PHE A 134 -18.60 -23.30 -11.33
N GLU A 135 -19.13 -24.11 -12.24
CA GLU A 135 -20.34 -24.91 -12.02
C GLU A 135 -19.98 -26.40 -12.02
N PRO A 136 -20.16 -27.11 -10.89
CA PRO A 136 -19.92 -28.55 -10.82
C PRO A 136 -21.10 -29.31 -11.44
N LYS A 137 -20.82 -30.37 -12.21
CA LYS A 137 -21.88 -31.31 -12.65
C LYS A 137 -22.16 -32.37 -11.58
N LYS A 138 -21.15 -32.70 -10.79
CA LYS A 138 -21.28 -33.62 -9.66
C LYS A 138 -22.04 -32.94 -8.52
N ALA A 139 -23.07 -33.60 -8.00
CA ALA A 139 -23.81 -33.15 -6.82
C ALA A 139 -22.84 -32.89 -5.65
N THR A 140 -22.82 -31.65 -5.17
CA THR A 140 -21.89 -31.22 -4.13
C THR A 140 -22.43 -29.99 -3.40
N ASN A 141 -21.72 -29.57 -2.35
CA ASN A 141 -21.98 -28.33 -1.66
C ASN A 141 -20.66 -27.66 -1.26
N ARG A 142 -20.75 -26.40 -0.85
CA ARG A 142 -19.61 -25.57 -0.44
C ARG A 142 -18.72 -26.23 0.61
N SER A 143 -19.28 -26.96 1.57
CA SER A 143 -18.52 -27.61 2.64
C SER A 143 -17.68 -28.78 2.11
N LEU A 144 -18.28 -29.63 1.28
CA LEU A 144 -17.62 -30.77 0.65
C LEU A 144 -16.50 -30.32 -0.30
N ILE A 145 -16.74 -29.28 -1.11
CA ILE A 145 -15.71 -28.70 -1.98
C ILE A 145 -14.53 -28.20 -1.14
N LYS A 146 -14.81 -27.42 -0.10
CA LYS A 146 -13.77 -26.86 0.78
C LYS A 146 -12.95 -27.96 1.44
N GLN A 147 -13.59 -29.00 1.98
CA GLN A 147 -12.93 -30.12 2.62
C GLN A 147 -12.03 -30.88 1.65
N PHE A 148 -12.52 -31.20 0.45
CA PHE A 148 -11.77 -31.93 -0.56
C PHE A 148 -10.56 -31.15 -1.06
N ILE A 149 -10.75 -29.88 -1.47
CA ILE A 149 -9.63 -29.05 -1.96
C ILE A 149 -8.59 -28.86 -0.86
N THR A 150 -9.00 -28.65 0.39
CA THR A 150 -8.05 -28.52 1.52
C THR A 150 -7.22 -29.80 1.68
N ARG A 151 -7.83 -30.99 1.61
CA ARG A 151 -7.09 -32.27 1.66
C ARG A 151 -6.11 -32.43 0.50
N GLN A 152 -6.48 -32.00 -0.71
CA GLN A 152 -5.64 -32.16 -1.90
C GLN A 152 -4.51 -31.13 -2.03
N THR A 153 -4.68 -29.96 -1.42
CA THR A 153 -3.76 -28.82 -1.59
C THR A 153 -3.03 -28.43 -0.32
N SER A 154 -3.45 -28.94 0.84
CA SER A 154 -3.06 -28.46 2.17
C SER A 154 -3.34 -26.96 2.40
N HIS A 155 -4.16 -26.34 1.54
CA HIS A 155 -4.52 -24.94 1.61
C HIS A 155 -6.03 -24.80 1.77
N ARG A 156 -6.44 -24.01 2.77
CA ARG A 156 -7.85 -23.78 3.08
C ARG A 156 -8.38 -22.56 2.35
N TYR A 157 -8.83 -22.75 1.11
CA TYR A 157 -9.44 -21.67 0.34
C TYR A 157 -10.82 -21.26 0.88
N TYR A 158 -11.17 -19.98 0.70
CA TYR A 158 -12.52 -19.51 0.90
C TYR A 158 -13.37 -19.86 -0.33
N ILE A 159 -14.59 -20.36 -0.08
CA ILE A 159 -15.55 -20.76 -1.10
C ILE A 159 -16.92 -20.24 -0.66
N ARG A 160 -17.65 -19.64 -1.60
CA ARG A 160 -19.03 -19.20 -1.42
C ARG A 160 -19.91 -19.66 -2.59
N ASN A 161 -21.21 -19.70 -2.35
CA ASN A 161 -22.19 -19.86 -3.42
C ASN A 161 -22.17 -18.62 -4.30
N ASP A 162 -22.50 -18.79 -5.56
CA ASP A 162 -22.81 -17.66 -6.43
C ASP A 162 -24.30 -17.30 -6.29
N ASP A 163 -24.60 -16.33 -5.43
CA ASP A 163 -25.96 -15.85 -5.20
C ASP A 163 -26.38 -14.78 -6.23
N SER A 164 -25.56 -14.53 -7.28
CA SER A 164 -25.79 -13.47 -8.28
C SER A 164 -26.95 -13.73 -9.26
N GLY A 165 -27.71 -14.82 -9.09
CA GLY A 165 -28.94 -15.08 -9.84
C GLY A 165 -28.76 -15.42 -11.33
N ILE A 166 -27.52 -15.66 -11.80
CA ILE A 166 -27.21 -15.88 -13.22
C ILE A 166 -27.41 -17.34 -13.67
N SER A 167 -27.59 -18.31 -12.76
CA SER A 167 -27.74 -19.73 -13.12
C SER A 167 -29.10 -20.31 -12.71
N LYS A 168 -29.86 -20.79 -13.71
CA LYS A 168 -31.10 -21.55 -13.56
C LYS A 168 -30.90 -23.08 -13.59
N ALA A 169 -29.67 -23.58 -13.48
CA ALA A 169 -29.40 -25.02 -13.49
C ALA A 169 -28.13 -25.37 -12.71
N GLY A 170 -28.25 -25.61 -11.40
CA GLY A 170 -27.14 -26.03 -10.54
C GLY A 170 -26.43 -24.87 -9.85
N THR A 171 -26.12 -25.03 -8.56
CA THR A 171 -25.48 -23.99 -7.74
C THR A 171 -24.04 -23.78 -8.18
N GLY A 172 -23.75 -22.65 -8.83
CA GLY A 172 -22.39 -22.20 -9.09
C GLY A 172 -21.64 -21.81 -7.81
N PHE A 173 -20.32 -21.92 -7.83
CA PHE A 173 -19.47 -21.58 -6.69
C PHE A 173 -18.34 -20.65 -7.10
N ILE A 174 -17.93 -19.79 -6.17
CA ILE A 174 -16.76 -18.92 -6.32
C ILE A 174 -15.70 -19.36 -5.32
N ILE A 175 -14.52 -19.75 -5.83
CA ILE A 175 -13.33 -20.04 -5.02
C ILE A 175 -12.39 -18.83 -5.03
N HIS A 176 -11.97 -18.40 -3.84
CA HIS A 176 -11.03 -17.31 -3.64
C HIS A 176 -9.61 -17.88 -3.51
N LEU A 177 -8.79 -17.59 -4.51
CA LEU A 177 -7.42 -18.07 -4.63
C LEU A 177 -6.46 -16.93 -4.30
N HIS A 178 -5.81 -17.03 -3.15
CA HIS A 178 -4.75 -16.11 -2.74
C HIS A 178 -3.37 -16.69 -3.10
N ASN A 179 -2.35 -15.84 -3.19
CA ASN A 179 -0.95 -16.26 -3.37
C ASN A 179 -0.70 -17.07 -4.67
N ILE A 180 -1.29 -16.66 -5.80
CA ILE A 180 -0.98 -17.29 -7.10
C ILE A 180 0.38 -16.77 -7.59
N ASN A 181 1.44 -17.21 -6.90
CA ASN A 181 2.82 -16.86 -7.20
C ASN A 181 3.39 -17.71 -8.33
N LYS A 182 2.82 -18.90 -8.57
CA LYS A 182 3.25 -19.82 -9.61
C LYS A 182 2.06 -20.34 -10.39
N LYS A 183 2.23 -20.43 -11.71
CA LYS A 183 1.22 -20.94 -12.65
C LYS A 183 0.65 -22.30 -12.23
N LYS A 184 1.53 -23.17 -11.73
CA LYS A 184 1.19 -24.54 -11.29
C LYS A 184 0.09 -24.59 -10.23
N ASP A 185 -0.02 -23.57 -9.39
CA ASP A 185 -0.97 -23.57 -8.27
C ASP A 185 -2.39 -23.35 -8.80
N LEU A 186 -2.56 -22.42 -9.75
CA LEU A 186 -3.82 -22.23 -10.47
C LEU A 186 -4.19 -23.47 -11.30
N TYR A 187 -3.24 -24.08 -12.01
CA TYR A 187 -3.49 -25.34 -12.76
C TYR A 187 -3.95 -26.48 -11.86
N LYS A 188 -3.35 -26.62 -10.67
CA LYS A 188 -3.74 -27.66 -9.73
C LYS A 188 -5.21 -27.50 -9.32
N ILE A 189 -5.64 -26.27 -9.05
CA ILE A 189 -7.04 -25.98 -8.75
C ILE A 189 -7.93 -26.26 -9.95
N ILE A 190 -7.63 -25.73 -11.14
CA ILE A 190 -8.45 -25.95 -12.34
C ILE A 190 -8.59 -27.44 -12.65
N LYS A 191 -7.51 -28.22 -12.51
CA LYS A 191 -7.51 -29.68 -12.71
C LYS A 191 -8.39 -30.40 -11.67
N ILE A 192 -8.37 -29.97 -10.41
CA ILE A 192 -9.25 -30.52 -9.37
C ILE A 192 -10.72 -30.23 -9.74
N LEU A 193 -11.02 -28.98 -10.10
CA LEU A 193 -12.37 -28.56 -10.48
C LEU A 193 -12.87 -29.32 -11.72
N SER A 194 -12.04 -29.46 -12.75
CA SER A 194 -12.44 -30.14 -13.98
C SER A 194 -12.53 -31.65 -13.83
N LYS A 195 -11.61 -32.31 -13.13
CA LYS A 195 -11.59 -33.78 -13.03
C LYS A 195 -12.46 -34.35 -11.93
N HIS A 196 -12.54 -33.70 -10.76
CA HIS A 196 -13.30 -34.25 -9.64
C HIS A 196 -14.76 -33.78 -9.62
N TYR A 197 -15.00 -32.54 -10.06
CA TYR A 197 -16.34 -31.93 -10.07
C TYR A 197 -16.94 -31.80 -11.46
N GLU A 198 -16.21 -32.25 -12.49
CA GLU A 198 -16.65 -32.22 -13.90
C GLU A 198 -17.03 -30.80 -14.37
N ALA A 199 -16.44 -29.78 -13.74
CA ALA A 199 -16.67 -28.40 -14.10
C ALA A 199 -16.02 -28.10 -15.46
N SER A 200 -16.81 -27.58 -16.41
CA SER A 200 -16.29 -27.27 -17.74
C SER A 200 -15.32 -26.08 -17.67
N ILE A 201 -14.09 -26.26 -18.16
CA ILE A 201 -13.10 -25.18 -18.21
C ILE A 201 -13.61 -24.01 -19.06
N SER A 202 -14.36 -24.31 -20.14
CA SER A 202 -14.94 -23.28 -21.01
C SER A 202 -16.04 -22.45 -20.36
N SER A 203 -16.67 -22.93 -19.28
CA SER A 203 -17.67 -22.17 -18.52
C SER A 203 -17.11 -21.50 -17.27
N MET A 204 -15.84 -21.74 -16.92
CA MET A 204 -15.20 -21.07 -15.78
C MET A 204 -14.96 -19.58 -16.09
N LYS A 205 -15.30 -18.73 -15.13
CA LYS A 205 -15.19 -17.27 -15.25
C LYS A 205 -14.38 -16.68 -14.11
N ILE A 206 -13.62 -15.64 -14.40
CA ILE A 206 -13.02 -14.80 -13.37
C ILE A 206 -14.11 -13.84 -12.88
N ASN A 207 -14.47 -13.96 -11.60
CA ASN A 207 -15.43 -13.06 -10.96
C ASN A 207 -14.77 -11.74 -10.51
N SER A 208 -13.54 -11.85 -10.00
CA SER A 208 -12.71 -10.69 -9.65
C SER A 208 -11.24 -11.08 -9.64
N ILE A 209 -10.36 -10.13 -9.94
CA ILE A 209 -8.90 -10.31 -9.88
C ILE A 209 -8.25 -9.10 -9.21
N GLU A 210 -7.27 -9.33 -8.36
CA GLU A 210 -6.39 -8.32 -7.76
C GLU A 210 -4.99 -8.49 -8.36
N LEU A 211 -4.61 -7.56 -9.23
CA LEU A 211 -3.29 -7.50 -9.86
C LEU A 211 -2.42 -6.53 -9.09
N ALA A 212 -1.15 -6.86 -8.89
CA ALA A 212 -0.24 -6.03 -8.13
C ALA A 212 1.12 -5.89 -8.81
N VAL A 213 1.79 -4.77 -8.55
CA VAL A 213 3.19 -4.53 -8.91
C VAL A 213 3.96 -4.23 -7.63
N ASP A 214 4.93 -5.09 -7.34
CA ASP A 214 5.89 -4.92 -6.25
C ASP A 214 7.12 -4.16 -6.72
N PHE A 215 7.44 -3.08 -6.01
CA PHE A 215 8.68 -2.33 -6.13
C PHE A 215 9.58 -2.73 -4.95
N ILE A 216 10.61 -3.51 -5.25
CA ILE A 216 11.53 -4.11 -4.26
C ILE A 216 12.84 -3.34 -4.30
N LYS A 217 13.56 -3.28 -3.17
CA LYS A 217 14.80 -2.49 -3.00
C LYS A 217 14.56 -0.98 -3.18
N THR A 218 13.41 -0.51 -2.72
CA THR A 218 13.06 0.91 -2.80
C THR A 218 13.85 1.71 -1.76
N PRO A 219 14.47 2.83 -2.15
CA PRO A 219 15.30 3.62 -1.23
C PRO A 219 14.47 4.30 -0.14
N HIS A 220 13.20 4.62 -0.42
CA HIS A 220 12.37 5.40 0.48
C HIS A 220 10.87 5.10 0.33
N ILE A 221 10.11 5.11 1.43
CA ILE A 221 8.65 4.88 1.43
C ILE A 221 7.87 5.97 0.68
N GLY A 222 8.49 7.14 0.48
CA GLY A 222 7.95 8.24 -0.33
C GLY A 222 7.57 7.85 -1.75
N LEU A 223 8.13 6.77 -2.31
CA LEU A 223 7.72 6.24 -3.61
C LEU A 223 6.23 5.89 -3.65
N ILE A 224 5.58 5.49 -2.54
CA ILE A 224 4.12 5.30 -2.49
C ILE A 224 3.40 6.58 -2.91
N THR A 225 3.81 7.72 -2.34
CA THR A 225 3.24 9.04 -2.66
C THR A 225 3.52 9.40 -4.12
N ALA A 226 4.74 9.14 -4.61
CA ALA A 226 5.08 9.39 -6.01
C ALA A 226 4.23 8.56 -7.00
N LEU A 227 4.00 7.29 -6.69
CA LEU A 227 3.16 6.39 -7.49
C LEU A 227 1.69 6.80 -7.44
N PHE A 228 1.17 7.22 -6.27
CA PHE A 228 -0.17 7.77 -6.16
C PHE A 228 -0.34 9.04 -6.99
N LYS A 229 0.58 10.01 -6.86
CA LYS A 229 0.56 11.27 -7.62
C LYS A 229 0.55 11.02 -9.13
N SER A 230 1.31 10.02 -9.59
CA SER A 230 1.53 9.76 -11.00
C SER A 230 0.56 8.74 -11.63
N LEU A 231 -0.23 8.00 -10.86
CA LEU A 231 -1.13 6.96 -11.41
C LEU A 231 -2.08 7.56 -12.46
N ILE A 232 -2.16 6.93 -13.63
CA ILE A 232 -3.10 7.29 -14.69
C ILE A 232 -4.50 6.83 -14.27
N LEU A 233 -5.34 7.78 -13.89
CA LEU A 233 -6.72 7.54 -13.49
C LEU A 233 -7.66 8.06 -14.57
N LYS A 234 -8.39 7.17 -15.24
CA LYS A 234 -9.36 7.57 -16.26
C LYS A 234 -10.59 8.21 -15.63
N GLN A 235 -11.14 9.24 -16.25
CA GLN A 235 -12.23 10.04 -15.66
C GLN A 235 -13.47 9.19 -15.36
N GLY A 236 -13.87 8.28 -16.26
CA GLY A 236 -15.05 7.43 -16.09
C GLY A 236 -14.91 6.25 -15.11
N ILE A 237 -13.78 6.17 -14.41
CA ILE A 237 -13.44 5.05 -13.52
C ILE A 237 -13.48 5.47 -12.05
N ILE A 238 -13.27 6.75 -11.77
CA ILE A 238 -13.26 7.28 -10.42
C ILE A 238 -14.69 7.48 -9.93
N GLN A 239 -15.01 6.83 -8.82
CA GLN A 239 -16.31 6.98 -8.18
C GLN A 239 -16.30 8.18 -7.24
N LEU A 240 -17.46 8.81 -7.12
CA LEU A 240 -17.67 9.90 -6.18
C LEU A 240 -18.19 9.32 -4.85
N ASN A 241 -17.66 9.84 -3.75
CA ASN A 241 -18.18 9.54 -2.43
C ASN A 241 -19.51 10.26 -2.17
N LYS A 242 -20.09 10.06 -0.97
CA LYS A 242 -21.35 10.68 -0.56
C LYS A 242 -21.34 12.22 -0.60
N GLN A 243 -20.17 12.84 -0.62
CA GLN A 243 -19.97 14.30 -0.70
C GLN A 243 -19.69 14.78 -2.13
N GLY A 244 -19.86 13.94 -3.15
CA GLY A 244 -19.61 14.30 -4.56
C GLY A 244 -18.14 14.51 -4.90
N LYS A 245 -17.21 14.05 -4.04
CA LYS A 245 -15.76 14.16 -4.26
C LYS A 245 -15.20 12.81 -4.71
N PRO A 246 -14.12 12.78 -5.50
CA PRO A 246 -13.38 11.54 -5.78
C PRO A 246 -13.09 10.74 -4.50
N ASP A 247 -13.39 9.44 -4.52
CA ASP A 247 -13.16 8.55 -3.38
C ASP A 247 -11.68 8.19 -3.22
N PHE A 248 -10.89 9.14 -2.73
CA PHE A 248 -9.49 8.97 -2.37
C PHE A 248 -9.34 9.07 -0.86
N ARG A 249 -8.75 8.05 -0.24
CA ARG A 249 -8.64 7.96 1.22
C ARG A 249 -7.36 7.28 1.67
N ILE A 250 -6.97 7.55 2.91
CA ILE A 250 -6.06 6.72 3.68
C ILE A 250 -6.81 5.86 4.68
N PHE A 251 -6.26 4.71 5.05
CA PHE A 251 -6.86 3.86 6.08
C PHE A 251 -5.83 3.01 6.83
N LYS A 252 -6.14 2.67 8.09
CA LYS A 252 -5.46 1.65 8.91
C LYS A 252 -6.48 0.89 9.76
N TYR A 253 -6.99 1.54 10.80
CA TYR A 253 -8.13 1.08 11.62
C TYR A 253 -9.38 1.96 11.42
N SER A 254 -9.15 3.21 11.02
CA SER A 254 -10.16 4.17 10.58
C SER A 254 -9.82 4.66 9.16
N GLN A 255 -10.74 5.37 8.55
CA GLN A 255 -10.55 6.02 7.26
C GLN A 255 -10.39 7.52 7.44
N GLY A 256 -9.60 8.15 6.57
CA GLY A 256 -9.41 9.60 6.55
C GLY A 256 -9.07 10.12 5.15
N PRO A 257 -9.13 11.44 4.94
CA PRO A 257 -8.72 12.04 3.68
C PRO A 257 -7.21 11.89 3.46
N ILE A 258 -6.79 11.86 2.20
CA ILE A 258 -5.36 11.92 1.87
C ILE A 258 -4.78 13.26 2.35
N PRO A 259 -3.72 13.28 3.18
CA PRO A 259 -3.06 14.52 3.59
C PRO A 259 -2.53 15.29 2.39
N LEU A 260 -2.67 16.62 2.41
CA LEU A 260 -2.21 17.48 1.31
C LEU A 260 -0.68 17.59 1.24
N SER A 261 0.02 17.48 2.36
CA SER A 261 1.48 17.56 2.43
C SER A 261 2.13 16.18 2.27
N PRO A 262 3.20 16.05 1.45
CA PRO A 262 3.96 14.81 1.32
C PRO A 262 4.50 14.29 2.65
N HIS A 263 5.00 15.17 3.53
CA HIS A 263 5.56 14.78 4.81
C HIS A 263 4.49 14.22 5.76
N SER A 264 3.31 14.84 5.81
CA SER A 264 2.18 14.34 6.60
C SER A 264 1.71 12.96 6.12
N LEU A 265 1.65 12.75 4.79
CA LEU A 265 1.32 11.43 4.24
C LEU A 265 2.44 10.40 4.52
N PHE A 266 3.71 10.76 4.38
CA PHE A 266 4.84 9.90 4.73
C PHE A 266 4.75 9.41 6.18
N ASN A 267 4.47 10.29 7.15
CA ASN A 267 4.33 9.91 8.55
C ASN A 267 3.16 8.93 8.76
N ARG A 268 2.06 9.09 8.03
CA ARG A 268 0.95 8.12 8.06
C ARG A 268 1.39 6.77 7.48
N LEU A 269 2.02 6.76 6.31
CA LEU A 269 2.48 5.53 5.64
C LEU A 269 3.50 4.76 6.47
N LYS A 270 4.47 5.46 7.08
CA LYS A 270 5.48 4.90 7.99
C LYS A 270 4.83 4.21 9.20
N ASN A 271 3.69 4.74 9.65
CA ASN A 271 2.88 4.18 10.74
C ASN A 271 1.85 3.12 10.27
N GLY A 272 2.00 2.58 9.07
CA GLY A 272 1.19 1.46 8.55
C GLY A 272 -0.19 1.86 8.01
N TRP A 273 -0.38 3.14 7.67
CA TRP A 273 -1.54 3.56 6.89
C TRP A 273 -1.34 3.22 5.41
N ASN A 274 -2.43 2.97 4.71
CA ASN A 274 -2.47 2.64 3.29
C ASN A 274 -3.29 3.68 2.52
N ILE A 275 -3.09 3.76 1.20
CA ILE A 275 -3.91 4.61 0.30
C ILE A 275 -4.91 3.72 -0.44
N ALA A 276 -6.16 4.16 -0.52
CA ALA A 276 -7.22 3.55 -1.31
C ALA A 276 -7.84 4.56 -2.29
N ILE A 277 -8.19 4.07 -3.48
CA ILE A 277 -9.00 4.77 -4.47
C ILE A 277 -10.20 3.89 -4.80
N ASN A 278 -11.42 4.47 -4.77
CA ASN A 278 -12.71 3.78 -4.89
C ASN A 278 -12.98 2.80 -3.74
N HIS A 279 -14.20 2.28 -3.63
CA HIS A 279 -14.62 1.32 -2.61
C HIS A 279 -14.39 -0.13 -3.06
N ARG A 280 -13.64 -0.90 -2.27
CA ARG A 280 -13.20 -2.26 -2.61
C ARG A 280 -14.35 -3.21 -3.01
N ASP A 281 -15.46 -3.13 -2.29
CA ASP A 281 -16.56 -4.09 -2.44
C ASP A 281 -17.70 -3.58 -3.33
N ASN A 282 -17.81 -2.27 -3.52
CA ASN A 282 -18.94 -1.68 -4.24
C ASN A 282 -18.55 -1.38 -5.68
N ASP A 283 -17.31 -0.94 -5.91
CA ASP A 283 -16.92 -0.40 -7.21
C ASP A 283 -16.23 -1.45 -8.07
N SER A 284 -16.48 -1.42 -9.37
CA SER A 284 -15.93 -2.39 -10.32
C SER A 284 -14.40 -2.33 -10.45
N ILE A 285 -13.79 -1.29 -9.88
CA ILE A 285 -12.35 -1.08 -9.83
C ILE A 285 -11.94 -0.40 -8.52
N TYR A 286 -10.86 -0.89 -7.93
CA TYR A 286 -10.31 -0.40 -6.67
C TYR A 286 -8.78 -0.40 -6.73
N TYR A 287 -8.14 0.67 -6.27
CA TYR A 287 -6.68 0.73 -6.15
C TYR A 287 -6.23 0.76 -4.69
N HIS A 288 -5.08 0.16 -4.43
CA HIS A 288 -4.51 0.06 -3.09
C HIS A 288 -2.99 0.25 -3.15
N PHE A 289 -2.46 1.12 -2.30
CA PHE A 289 -1.02 1.37 -2.19
C PHE A 289 -0.59 1.25 -0.74
N TYR A 290 0.46 0.48 -0.50
CA TYR A 290 0.96 0.26 0.85
C TYR A 290 2.40 -0.22 0.86
N TYR A 291 3.00 -0.15 2.04
CA TYR A 291 4.29 -0.75 2.31
C TYR A 291 4.10 -2.18 2.83
N LYS A 292 4.43 -3.16 2.01
CA LYS A 292 4.23 -4.57 2.32
C LYS A 292 5.40 -5.10 3.15
N THR A 293 5.17 -5.20 4.45
CA THR A 293 6.12 -5.75 5.43
C THR A 293 5.65 -7.07 6.03
N THR A 294 4.43 -7.50 5.71
CA THR A 294 3.82 -8.75 6.20
C THR A 294 3.32 -9.62 5.05
N ASP A 295 3.25 -10.92 5.30
CA ASP A 295 2.56 -11.86 4.43
C ASP A 295 1.03 -11.77 4.62
N ASN A 296 0.30 -12.60 3.87
CA ASN A 296 -1.16 -12.56 3.88
C ASN A 296 -1.79 -13.10 5.18
N ASN A 297 -0.99 -13.69 6.08
CA ASN A 297 -1.41 -14.10 7.42
C ASN A 297 -1.04 -13.05 8.48
N GLY A 298 -0.48 -11.91 8.07
CA GLY A 298 0.01 -10.88 8.98
C GLY A 298 1.38 -11.21 9.59
N ILE A 299 2.05 -12.27 9.12
CA ILE A 299 3.37 -12.65 9.63
C ILE A 299 4.40 -11.69 9.03
N PRO A 300 5.28 -11.08 9.85
CA PRO A 300 6.36 -10.23 9.36
C PRO A 300 7.22 -10.94 8.29
N LEU A 301 7.43 -10.25 7.18
CA LEU A 301 8.36 -10.67 6.15
C LEU A 301 9.78 -10.29 6.54
N PRO A 302 10.79 -11.08 6.15
CA PRO A 302 12.17 -10.65 6.17
C PRO A 302 12.36 -9.33 5.42
N ARG A 303 13.27 -8.47 5.88
CA ARG A 303 13.46 -7.10 5.38
C ARG A 303 13.78 -7.07 3.88
N GLU A 304 14.49 -8.07 3.38
CA GLU A 304 14.81 -8.24 1.95
C GLU A 304 13.59 -8.52 1.06
N LYS A 305 12.44 -8.89 1.67
CA LYS A 305 11.16 -9.08 1.00
C LYS A 305 10.21 -7.91 1.17
N TRP A 306 10.59 -6.88 1.93
CA TRP A 306 9.80 -5.66 2.05
C TRP A 306 9.74 -4.97 0.68
N CYS A 307 8.55 -4.49 0.34
CA CYS A 307 8.34 -3.81 -0.92
C CYS A 307 7.26 -2.75 -0.80
N ILE A 308 7.29 -1.79 -1.72
CA ILE A 308 6.14 -0.94 -1.99
C ILE A 308 5.26 -1.68 -2.98
N ARG A 309 3.97 -1.83 -2.65
CA ARG A 309 3.02 -2.50 -3.53
C ARG A 309 1.94 -1.55 -4.00
N VAL A 310 1.63 -1.63 -5.29
CA VAL A 310 0.47 -1.01 -5.90
C VAL A 310 -0.42 -2.08 -6.50
N GLU A 311 -1.68 -2.12 -6.08
CA GLU A 311 -2.67 -3.11 -6.50
C GLU A 311 -3.82 -2.43 -7.24
N VAL A 312 -4.40 -3.17 -8.19
CA VAL A 312 -5.68 -2.87 -8.81
C VAL A 312 -6.58 -4.11 -8.75
N ARG A 313 -7.76 -3.96 -8.15
CA ARG A 313 -8.83 -4.96 -8.19
C ARG A 313 -9.76 -4.64 -9.35
N LEU A 314 -10.11 -5.64 -10.14
CA LEU A 314 -11.07 -5.55 -11.24
C LEU A 314 -12.21 -6.56 -11.01
N LYS A 315 -13.46 -6.12 -11.11
CA LYS A 315 -14.67 -6.97 -11.07
C LYS A 315 -15.75 -6.44 -12.03
N GLU A 316 -16.84 -7.19 -12.19
CA GLU A 316 -18.07 -6.75 -12.87
C GLU A 316 -17.81 -6.13 -14.26
N VAL A 317 -18.35 -4.94 -14.55
CA VAL A 317 -18.37 -4.31 -15.88
C VAL A 317 -16.97 -4.12 -16.46
N ILE A 318 -15.99 -3.75 -15.64
CA ILE A 318 -14.60 -3.58 -16.08
C ILE A 318 -14.02 -4.94 -16.51
N LEU A 319 -14.22 -5.98 -15.71
CA LEU A 319 -13.70 -7.30 -16.02
C LEU A 319 -14.39 -7.93 -17.23
N SER A 320 -15.71 -7.77 -17.33
CA SER A 320 -16.51 -8.20 -18.49
C SER A 320 -16.07 -7.51 -19.78
N SER A 321 -15.74 -6.20 -19.72
CA SER A 321 -15.27 -5.45 -20.89
C SER A 321 -13.93 -5.95 -21.46
N ILE A 322 -13.12 -6.63 -20.64
CA ILE A 322 -11.83 -7.21 -21.02
C ILE A 322 -12.01 -8.66 -21.55
N GLY A 323 -13.12 -9.31 -21.21
CA GLY A 323 -13.31 -10.76 -21.36
C GLY A 323 -12.90 -11.51 -20.11
N ASN A 324 -13.88 -12.00 -19.35
CA ASN A 324 -13.67 -12.61 -18.04
C ASN A 324 -13.64 -14.14 -18.04
N ASP A 325 -13.70 -14.79 -19.20
CA ASP A 325 -13.58 -16.25 -19.27
C ASP A 325 -12.16 -16.70 -18.91
N LEU A 326 -12.04 -17.83 -18.21
CA LEU A 326 -10.75 -18.39 -17.82
C LEU A 326 -9.86 -18.71 -19.04
N VAL A 327 -10.46 -19.07 -20.18
CA VAL A 327 -9.73 -19.31 -21.43
C VAL A 327 -9.00 -18.06 -21.94
N ASN A 328 -9.49 -16.87 -21.58
CA ASN A 328 -8.93 -15.57 -21.96
C ASN A 328 -7.95 -15.01 -20.90
N PHE A 329 -7.55 -15.80 -19.91
CA PHE A 329 -6.78 -15.33 -18.74
C PHE A 329 -5.50 -14.57 -19.11
N ASN A 330 -4.76 -15.00 -20.14
CA ASN A 330 -3.60 -14.26 -20.66
C ASN A 330 -3.92 -12.83 -21.08
N HIS A 331 -4.98 -12.69 -21.87
CA HIS A 331 -5.42 -11.41 -22.38
C HIS A 331 -5.86 -10.53 -21.22
N LEU A 332 -6.64 -11.10 -20.30
CA LEU A 332 -7.10 -10.45 -19.08
C LEU A 332 -5.93 -9.92 -18.24
N LEU A 333 -4.88 -10.70 -18.01
CA LEU A 333 -3.69 -10.22 -17.30
C LEU A 333 -3.03 -9.04 -18.03
N ARG A 334 -2.82 -9.15 -19.35
CA ARG A 334 -2.18 -8.08 -20.15
C ARG A 334 -2.99 -6.78 -20.15
N GLN A 335 -4.31 -6.87 -20.27
CA GLN A 335 -5.18 -5.68 -20.21
C GLN A 335 -5.28 -5.14 -18.78
N GLY A 336 -5.41 -6.01 -17.79
CA GLY A 336 -5.51 -5.62 -16.39
C GLY A 336 -4.29 -4.86 -15.88
N PHE A 337 -3.08 -5.26 -16.26
CA PHE A 337 -1.86 -4.51 -15.90
C PHE A 337 -1.77 -3.13 -16.57
N LYS A 338 -2.60 -2.79 -17.57
CA LYS A 338 -2.65 -1.43 -18.14
C LYS A 338 -3.29 -0.41 -17.19
N TYR A 339 -4.00 -0.86 -16.17
CA TYR A 339 -4.53 0.02 -15.11
C TYR A 339 -3.44 0.44 -14.11
N LEU A 340 -2.26 -0.18 -14.15
CA LEU A 340 -1.08 0.20 -13.36
C LEU A 340 -0.06 0.90 -14.26
N ARG A 341 -0.41 2.10 -14.71
CA ARG A 341 0.41 2.96 -15.58
C ARG A 341 0.54 4.34 -14.98
N PHE A 342 1.67 4.98 -15.21
CA PHE A 342 2.08 6.18 -14.49
C PHE A 342 2.48 7.31 -15.44
N THR A 343 2.32 8.53 -14.94
CA THR A 343 2.77 9.77 -15.57
C THR A 343 4.06 10.27 -14.94
N GLN A 344 4.63 11.31 -15.53
CA GLN A 344 5.70 12.13 -14.97
C GLN A 344 5.44 13.58 -15.39
N LEU A 345 6.04 14.55 -14.70
CA LEU A 345 6.02 15.93 -15.18
C LEU A 345 6.78 16.04 -16.49
N ARG A 346 6.26 16.84 -17.44
CA ARG A 346 7.02 17.19 -18.65
C ARG A 346 8.25 18.03 -18.29
N SER A 347 9.26 18.02 -19.15
CA SER A 347 10.48 18.80 -18.95
C SER A 347 10.24 20.31 -18.96
N ASP A 348 9.26 20.78 -19.74
CA ASP A 348 8.92 22.19 -19.99
C ASP A 348 7.86 22.77 -19.02
N VAL A 349 7.50 22.02 -17.98
CA VAL A 349 6.57 22.50 -16.94
C VAL A 349 7.15 23.71 -16.20
N SER A 350 6.27 24.67 -15.88
CA SER A 350 6.61 25.89 -15.14
C SER A 350 7.25 25.59 -13.77
N HIS A 351 8.01 26.54 -13.24
CA HIS A 351 8.57 26.39 -11.90
C HIS A 351 7.48 26.29 -10.82
N GLU A 352 6.39 27.06 -10.96
CA GLU A 352 5.25 27.03 -10.05
C GLU A 352 4.58 25.66 -10.02
N ASP A 353 4.33 25.05 -11.17
CA ASP A 353 3.75 23.71 -11.26
C ASP A 353 4.69 22.63 -10.69
N LYS A 354 6.01 22.78 -10.88
CA LYS A 354 7.01 21.91 -10.24
C LYS A 354 6.96 22.01 -8.71
N LEU A 355 6.84 23.23 -8.17
CA LEU A 355 6.65 23.44 -6.74
C LEU A 355 5.34 22.86 -6.23
N ILE A 356 4.24 23.06 -6.97
CA ILE A 356 2.93 22.48 -6.64
C ILE A 356 3.00 20.96 -6.61
N TYR A 357 3.60 20.34 -7.63
CA TYR A 357 3.75 18.89 -7.71
C TYR A 357 4.61 18.34 -6.57
N SER A 358 5.70 19.03 -6.22
CA SER A 358 6.55 18.65 -5.09
C SER A 358 5.77 18.72 -3.77
N ASN A 359 5.15 19.88 -3.50
CA ASN A 359 4.64 20.23 -2.17
C ASN A 359 3.20 19.77 -1.89
N LYS A 360 2.45 19.34 -2.91
CA LYS A 360 1.05 18.89 -2.76
C LYS A 360 0.87 17.44 -3.17
N VAL A 361 0.11 16.70 -2.38
CA VAL A 361 -0.34 15.33 -2.69
C VAL A 361 -1.71 15.40 -3.36
N LYS A 362 -1.71 15.17 -4.68
CA LYS A 362 -2.90 15.06 -5.53
C LYS A 362 -2.62 14.06 -6.65
N PRO A 363 -3.64 13.41 -7.24
CA PRO A 363 -3.44 12.51 -8.37
C PRO A 363 -3.26 13.29 -9.67
N PHE A 364 -2.06 13.83 -9.90
CA PHE A 364 -1.71 14.59 -11.09
C PHE A 364 -1.83 13.78 -12.39
N GLY A 365 -1.73 12.44 -12.31
CA GLY A 365 -1.97 11.54 -13.42
C GLY A 365 -3.45 11.31 -13.78
N MET A 366 -4.40 11.88 -13.02
CA MET A 366 -5.82 11.78 -13.33
C MET A 366 -6.16 12.54 -14.62
N GLU A 367 -6.98 11.91 -15.47
CA GLU A 367 -7.50 12.55 -16.67
C GLU A 367 -8.37 13.76 -16.31
N VAL A 368 -8.20 14.84 -17.07
CA VAL A 368 -8.97 16.07 -17.00
C VAL A 368 -9.97 16.11 -18.14
N GLU A 369 -10.82 17.14 -18.16
CA GLU A 369 -11.74 17.37 -19.27
C GLU A 369 -11.00 17.47 -20.62
N SER A 370 -11.69 17.03 -21.66
CA SER A 370 -11.12 16.95 -23.00
C SER A 370 -10.74 18.33 -23.53
N HIS A 371 -9.48 18.49 -23.93
CA HIS A 371 -8.93 19.72 -24.48
C HIS A 371 -7.96 19.40 -25.63
N TYR A 372 -7.50 20.43 -26.32
CA TYR A 372 -6.50 20.30 -27.38
C TYR A 372 -5.10 20.57 -26.81
N ASP A 373 -4.14 19.69 -27.12
CA ASP A 373 -2.74 19.94 -26.79
C ASP A 373 -2.10 20.97 -27.74
N GLN A 374 -0.82 21.29 -27.52
CA GLN A 374 -0.05 22.23 -28.35
C GLN A 374 0.00 21.81 -29.84
N SER A 375 -0.11 20.50 -30.11
CA SER A 375 -0.16 19.92 -31.45
C SER A 375 -1.59 19.79 -32.00
N ARG A 376 -2.59 20.37 -31.32
CA ARG A 376 -4.02 20.31 -31.64
C ARG A 376 -4.61 18.90 -31.65
N ASN A 377 -4.01 17.97 -30.91
CA ASN A 377 -4.62 16.68 -30.67
C ASN A 377 -5.59 16.77 -29.50
N LYS A 378 -6.80 16.22 -29.68
CA LYS A 378 -7.77 16.11 -28.60
C LYS A 378 -7.28 15.09 -27.56
N THR A 379 -7.20 15.49 -26.31
CA THR A 379 -6.66 14.70 -25.21
C THR A 379 -7.38 15.00 -23.90
N ASN A 380 -7.35 14.05 -22.97
CA ASN A 380 -7.86 14.20 -21.60
C ASN A 380 -6.71 14.17 -20.58
N ARG A 381 -5.45 14.26 -21.03
CA ARG A 381 -4.28 14.19 -20.15
C ARG A 381 -3.99 15.56 -19.55
N ASN A 382 -3.69 15.61 -18.25
CA ASN A 382 -3.26 16.86 -17.61
C ASN A 382 -2.08 17.52 -18.37
N ASN A 383 -2.17 18.83 -18.63
CA ASN A 383 -1.22 19.60 -19.44
C ASN A 383 0.22 19.59 -18.90
N ILE A 384 0.38 19.43 -17.58
CA ILE A 384 1.70 19.39 -16.94
C ILE A 384 2.33 17.99 -16.95
N ALA A 385 1.57 16.96 -17.33
CA ALA A 385 1.97 15.57 -17.19
C ALA A 385 2.08 14.87 -18.56
N GLU A 386 3.03 13.94 -18.65
CA GLU A 386 3.19 13.02 -19.76
C GLU A 386 3.30 11.59 -19.27
N LYS A 387 3.28 10.59 -20.17
CA LYS A 387 3.45 9.20 -19.75
C LYS A 387 4.89 9.00 -19.29
N ASN A 388 5.10 8.35 -18.15
CA ASN A 388 6.42 7.89 -17.74
C ASN A 388 6.82 6.68 -18.62
N ALA A 389 7.44 6.96 -19.76
CA ALA A 389 7.72 5.94 -20.77
C ALA A 389 8.60 4.82 -20.24
N ASN A 390 9.62 5.15 -19.45
CA ASN A 390 10.59 4.19 -18.91
C ASN A 390 9.91 3.24 -17.92
N LEU A 391 9.25 3.77 -16.88
CA LEU A 391 8.56 2.96 -15.88
C LEU A 391 7.45 2.10 -16.52
N ASN A 392 6.65 2.69 -17.41
CA ASN A 392 5.57 1.98 -18.06
C ASN A 392 6.08 0.87 -18.99
N THR A 393 7.23 1.05 -19.64
CA THR A 393 7.86 0.03 -20.48
C THR A 393 8.34 -1.14 -19.63
N GLU A 394 9.02 -0.88 -18.51
CA GLU A 394 9.50 -1.95 -17.64
C GLU A 394 8.35 -2.73 -16.99
N ILE A 395 7.29 -2.04 -16.51
CA ILE A 395 6.07 -2.73 -16.04
C ILE A 395 5.45 -3.54 -17.18
N SER A 396 5.37 -3.02 -18.40
CA SER A 396 4.81 -3.74 -19.55
C SER A 396 5.62 -5.00 -19.90
N LYS A 397 6.94 -4.93 -19.85
CA LYS A 397 7.86 -6.05 -20.09
C LYS A 397 7.71 -7.11 -19.01
N CYS A 398 7.80 -6.73 -17.74
CA CYS A 398 7.64 -7.65 -16.62
C CYS A 398 6.24 -8.30 -16.61
N SER A 399 5.18 -7.52 -16.80
CA SER A 399 3.80 -8.04 -16.84
C SER A 399 3.55 -8.93 -18.05
N SER A 400 4.11 -8.62 -19.22
CA SER A 400 4.01 -9.49 -20.40
C SER A 400 4.70 -10.83 -20.18
N ASN A 401 5.88 -10.84 -19.56
CA ASN A 401 6.58 -12.07 -19.20
C ASN A 401 5.80 -12.89 -18.17
N PHE A 402 5.22 -12.23 -17.16
CA PHE A 402 4.34 -12.85 -16.18
C PHE A 402 3.09 -13.47 -16.84
N ALA A 403 2.45 -12.72 -17.73
CA ALA A 403 1.25 -13.09 -18.48
C ALA A 403 1.50 -14.07 -19.65
N ARG A 404 2.68 -14.67 -19.80
CA ARG A 404 2.87 -15.81 -20.72
C ARG A 404 2.27 -17.09 -20.11
N PHE A 405 0.95 -17.13 -19.91
CA PHE A 405 0.19 -18.24 -19.33
C PHE A 405 -0.27 -19.21 -20.44
N ASN A 406 0.56 -20.17 -20.88
CA ASN A 406 0.08 -21.16 -21.85
C ASN A 406 -0.80 -22.21 -21.15
N LEU A 407 -2.13 -22.01 -21.16
CA LEU A 407 -3.15 -23.04 -20.92
C LEU A 407 -3.15 -24.03 -22.09
N LYS A 408 -2.03 -24.74 -22.33
CA LYS A 408 -2.08 -25.99 -23.07
C LYS A 408 -2.67 -27.03 -22.12
N MET A 409 -3.98 -26.94 -21.89
CA MET A 409 -4.74 -28.01 -21.27
C MET A 409 -4.79 -29.12 -22.30
N TYR A 410 -4.18 -30.26 -21.99
CA TYR A 410 -4.33 -31.48 -22.77
C TYR A 410 -5.83 -31.75 -22.93
N SER A 411 -6.28 -31.69 -24.20
CA SER A 411 -7.56 -32.24 -24.67
C SER A 411 -7.68 -33.70 -24.27
#